data_AF-X1PW10-F1
#
_entry.id   AF-X1PW10-F1
#
_cell.length_a   1.000
_cell.length_b   1.000
_cell.length_c   1.000
_cell.angle_alpha   90.00
_cell.angle_beta   90.00
_cell.angle_gamma   90.00
#
_symmetry.space_group_name_H-M   'P 1'
#
loop_
_entity.id
_entity.type
_entity.pdbx_description
1 polymer ?
#
loop_
_entity_poly.entity_id
_entity_poly.type
_entity_poly.pdbx_seq_one_letter_code
_entity_poly.pdbx_strand_id
1 'polypeptide(L)'
;RTHEKANITKEIFDAFRTQGMWAGAYFSKPDWHSEYYWDPYFPPQDRNVNYNPDDYPERWEQFVQFTHKQIMELMTDYGKIDILWLDGGWVAKQDPEKIRDFYQQSQKNSSGGFLKHRIVNQDIRMDEIAQKARKKQPGLIVVDRAVPGKNQNYLTPENRVPELAIPFPWESCMITGGGWSWVPDATYMSGRKAIHMLVDIVAKGGNLLLNIAPDPDGKWHDEAYVLLRDIGDWMEVNGEAIYGTRALAPYKDGKVCLTRKKDGT
;
A
#
# COMPACT_ATOMS: atom_id res chain seq x y z
N ARG A 1 15.15 -22.88 -0.35
CA ARG A 1 15.93 -22.43 -1.53
C ARG A 1 16.17 -23.54 -2.57
N THR A 2 15.87 -24.81 -2.28
CA THR A 2 16.11 -25.95 -3.19
C THR A 2 14.89 -26.32 -4.06
N HIS A 3 13.70 -25.78 -3.76
CA HIS A 3 12.50 -25.99 -4.57
C HIS A 3 12.54 -25.07 -5.80
N GLU A 4 12.16 -25.57 -6.98
CA GLU A 4 12.14 -24.79 -8.24
C GLU A 4 11.30 -23.50 -8.13
N LYS A 5 10.21 -23.56 -7.36
CA LYS A 5 9.30 -22.42 -7.09
C LYS A 5 9.61 -21.68 -5.78
N ALA A 6 10.86 -21.74 -5.30
CA ALA A 6 11.23 -21.08 -4.04
C ALA A 6 11.19 -19.54 -4.13
N ASN A 7 11.22 -18.95 -5.34
CA ASN A 7 10.98 -17.52 -5.54
C ASN A 7 9.47 -17.25 -5.69
N ILE A 8 8.77 -17.24 -4.56
CA ILE A 8 7.30 -17.11 -4.49
C ILE A 8 6.81 -15.83 -5.20
N THR A 9 7.49 -14.70 -5.00
CA THR A 9 7.11 -13.42 -5.61
C THR A 9 7.15 -13.49 -7.14
N LYS A 10 8.20 -14.06 -7.71
CA LYS A 10 8.31 -14.22 -9.17
C LYS A 10 7.21 -15.13 -9.70
N GLU A 11 6.97 -16.27 -9.07
CA GLU A 11 5.93 -17.23 -9.50
C GLU A 11 4.53 -16.63 -9.44
N ILE A 12 4.21 -15.84 -8.41
CA ILE A 12 2.93 -15.12 -8.31
C ILE A 12 2.79 -14.10 -9.44
N PHE A 13 3.80 -13.26 -9.67
CA PHE A 13 3.73 -12.27 -10.75
C PHE A 13 3.60 -12.91 -12.14
N ASP A 14 4.33 -14.00 -12.39
CA ASP A 14 4.23 -14.74 -13.65
C ASP A 14 2.84 -15.37 -13.84
N ALA A 15 2.27 -15.95 -12.80
CA ALA A 15 0.92 -16.52 -12.85
C ALA A 15 -0.14 -15.46 -13.19
N PHE A 16 -0.12 -14.31 -12.51
CA PHE A 16 -1.07 -13.21 -12.75
C PHE A 16 -0.90 -12.60 -14.15
N ARG A 17 0.34 -12.36 -14.59
CA ARG A 17 0.61 -11.84 -15.94
C ARG A 17 0.18 -12.79 -17.04
N THR A 18 0.30 -14.10 -16.83
CA THR A 18 -0.18 -15.11 -17.79
C THR A 18 -1.70 -15.02 -17.99
N GLN A 19 -2.44 -14.52 -17.00
CA GLN A 19 -3.87 -14.22 -17.09
C GLN A 19 -4.16 -12.80 -17.59
N GLY A 20 -3.16 -12.07 -18.07
CA GLY A 20 -3.30 -10.69 -18.56
C GLY A 20 -3.48 -9.64 -17.46
N MET A 21 -3.27 -9.99 -16.19
CA MET A 21 -3.37 -9.05 -15.07
C MET A 21 -2.08 -8.26 -14.90
N TRP A 22 -2.21 -7.05 -14.35
CA TRP A 22 -1.07 -6.24 -13.91
C TRP A 22 -0.39 -6.87 -12.69
N ALA A 23 0.91 -6.61 -12.54
CA ALA A 23 1.69 -7.01 -11.37
C ALA A 23 2.07 -5.78 -10.54
N GLY A 24 1.71 -5.81 -9.24
CA GLY A 24 2.06 -4.77 -8.28
C GLY A 24 2.89 -5.33 -7.12
N ALA A 25 3.95 -4.64 -6.72
CA ALA A 25 4.79 -5.02 -5.60
C ALA A 25 4.50 -4.12 -4.38
N TYR A 26 3.97 -4.70 -3.31
CA TYR A 26 3.99 -4.06 -1.99
C TYR A 26 5.41 -4.09 -1.43
N PHE A 27 5.89 -2.97 -0.88
CA PHE A 27 7.21 -2.87 -0.25
C PHE A 27 7.14 -2.06 1.05
N SER A 28 7.48 -2.70 2.18
CA SER A 28 7.63 -2.01 3.45
C SER A 28 8.95 -1.24 3.48
N LYS A 29 8.89 0.10 3.54
CA LYS A 29 10.08 0.93 3.75
C LYS A 29 10.79 0.67 5.09
N PRO A 30 10.10 0.52 6.24
CA PRO A 30 10.74 0.12 7.47
C PRO A 30 11.09 -1.37 7.41
N ASP A 31 12.28 -1.70 7.88
CA ASP A 31 12.76 -3.07 7.97
C ASP A 31 13.24 -3.35 9.39
N TRP A 32 12.44 -4.09 10.14
CA TRP A 32 12.72 -4.44 11.53
C TRP A 32 13.69 -5.61 11.70
N HIS A 33 14.13 -6.20 10.59
CA HIS A 33 15.15 -7.23 10.56
C HIS A 33 16.52 -6.67 10.20
N SER A 34 16.59 -5.65 9.34
CA SER A 34 17.83 -5.02 8.93
C SER A 34 18.56 -4.36 10.09
N GLU A 35 19.80 -4.79 10.36
CA GLU A 35 20.70 -4.19 11.37
C GLU A 35 21.08 -2.73 11.03
N TYR A 36 20.83 -2.29 9.80
CA TYR A 36 21.00 -0.89 9.41
C TYR A 36 19.80 -0.02 9.81
N TYR A 37 18.66 -0.60 10.18
CA TYR A 37 17.46 0.13 10.64
C TYR A 37 17.17 -0.13 12.12
N TRP A 38 17.14 -1.39 12.54
CA TRP A 38 17.13 -1.78 13.94
C TRP A 38 18.48 -2.37 14.31
N ASP A 39 19.40 -1.48 14.67
CA ASP A 39 20.74 -1.85 15.13
C ASP A 39 20.63 -2.65 16.45
N PRO A 40 21.21 -3.86 16.55
CA PRO A 40 21.14 -4.69 17.75
C PRO A 40 21.67 -4.04 19.02
N TYR A 41 22.53 -3.01 18.91
CA TYR A 41 23.06 -2.27 20.06
C TYR A 41 22.01 -1.39 20.73
N PHE A 42 21.06 -0.82 19.97
CA PHE A 42 20.06 0.10 20.50
C PHE A 42 18.72 -0.60 20.73
N PRO A 43 18.07 -0.41 21.89
CA PRO A 43 16.72 -0.94 22.09
C PRO A 43 15.70 -0.20 21.20
N PRO A 44 14.81 -0.92 20.48
CA PRO A 44 13.74 -0.27 19.72
C PRO A 44 12.73 0.37 20.68
N GLN A 45 12.45 1.67 20.48
CA GLN A 45 11.50 2.43 21.31
C GLN A 45 10.10 2.47 20.69
N ASP A 46 10.04 2.49 19.37
CA ASP A 46 8.83 2.56 18.56
C ASP A 46 9.13 1.97 17.17
N ARG A 47 8.26 2.26 16.19
CA ARG A 47 8.39 1.71 14.83
C ARG A 47 9.48 2.38 13.98
N ASN A 48 10.07 3.48 14.46
CA ASN A 48 11.16 4.17 13.76
C ASN A 48 12.48 3.40 13.87
N VAL A 49 13.47 3.83 13.09
CA VAL A 49 14.89 3.54 13.31
C VAL A 49 15.25 3.75 14.80
N ASN A 50 15.99 2.80 15.39
CA ASN A 50 16.24 2.76 16.84
C ASN A 50 17.44 3.61 17.30
N TYR A 51 18.14 4.25 16.36
CA TYR A 51 19.19 5.24 16.59
C TYR A 51 18.84 6.58 15.92
N ASN A 52 19.65 7.62 16.11
CA ASN A 52 19.49 8.89 15.40
C ASN A 52 20.31 8.88 14.09
N PRO A 53 19.68 8.94 12.90
CA PRO A 53 20.41 8.93 11.62
C PRO A 53 21.44 10.04 11.47
N ASP A 54 21.23 11.20 12.08
CA ASP A 54 22.17 12.33 12.01
C ASP A 54 23.48 12.05 12.76
N ASP A 55 23.42 11.24 13.83
CA ASP A 55 24.60 10.83 14.60
C ASP A 55 25.34 9.65 13.95
N TYR A 56 24.64 8.87 13.12
CA TYR A 56 25.16 7.66 12.45
C TYR A 56 24.88 7.69 10.93
N PRO A 57 25.36 8.71 10.20
CA PRO A 57 25.00 8.92 8.79
C PRO A 57 25.48 7.80 7.87
N GLU A 58 26.63 7.19 8.16
CA GLU A 58 27.15 6.05 7.38
C GLU A 58 26.27 4.81 7.48
N ARG A 59 25.73 4.54 8.67
CA ARG A 59 24.79 3.43 8.89
C ARG A 59 23.46 3.68 8.21
N TRP A 60 22.94 4.91 8.33
CA TRP A 60 21.72 5.28 7.61
C TRP A 60 21.93 5.13 6.09
N GLU A 61 23.07 5.57 5.55
CA GLU A 61 23.38 5.39 4.14
C GLU A 61 23.42 3.91 3.72
N GLN A 62 23.93 3.01 4.55
CA GLN A 62 23.85 1.57 4.30
C GLN A 62 22.40 1.08 4.21
N PHE A 63 21.52 1.55 5.09
CA PHE A 63 20.09 1.24 5.00
C PHE A 63 19.46 1.78 3.71
N VAL A 64 19.79 3.02 3.33
CA VAL A 64 19.27 3.58 2.08
C VAL A 64 19.73 2.76 0.87
N GLN A 65 21.02 2.40 0.79
CA GLN A 65 21.53 1.58 -0.31
C GLN A 65 20.93 0.18 -0.31
N PHE A 66 20.72 -0.43 0.86
CA PHE A 66 20.03 -1.71 1.01
C PHE A 66 18.62 -1.65 0.40
N THR A 67 17.82 -0.68 0.83
CA THR A 67 16.45 -0.47 0.34
C THR A 67 16.40 -0.18 -1.16
N HIS A 68 17.30 0.69 -1.66
CA HIS A 68 17.39 0.98 -3.10
C HIS A 68 17.69 -0.29 -3.89
N LYS A 69 18.64 -1.11 -3.45
CA LYS A 69 19.01 -2.34 -4.16
C LYS A 69 17.85 -3.33 -4.24
N GLN A 70 17.14 -3.57 -3.14
CA GLN A 70 15.97 -4.46 -3.13
C GLN A 70 14.86 -4.00 -4.08
N ILE A 71 14.56 -2.69 -4.09
CA ILE A 71 13.57 -2.15 -5.03
C ILE A 71 14.08 -2.30 -6.48
N MET A 72 15.37 -2.08 -6.74
CA MET A 72 15.92 -2.27 -8.09
C MET A 72 15.93 -3.73 -8.56
N GLU A 73 16.11 -4.70 -7.66
CA GLU A 73 15.93 -6.13 -7.94
C GLU A 73 14.48 -6.38 -8.39
N LEU A 74 13.48 -5.90 -7.63
CA LEU A 74 12.07 -6.00 -8.01
C LEU A 74 11.78 -5.39 -9.39
N MET A 75 12.38 -4.22 -9.69
CA MET A 75 12.19 -3.53 -10.96
C MET A 75 12.96 -4.14 -12.14
N THR A 76 13.81 -5.15 -11.91
CA THR A 76 14.68 -5.73 -12.96
C THR A 76 14.41 -7.22 -13.16
N ASP A 77 14.41 -8.01 -12.09
CA ASP A 77 14.50 -9.47 -12.17
C ASP A 77 13.13 -10.15 -12.20
N TYR A 78 12.06 -9.39 -11.97
CA TYR A 78 10.69 -9.90 -11.80
C TYR A 78 9.78 -9.58 -12.99
N GLY A 79 10.35 -9.18 -14.13
CA GLY A 79 9.63 -8.80 -15.36
C GLY A 79 8.95 -7.43 -15.28
N LYS A 80 7.87 -7.21 -16.04
CA LYS A 80 7.10 -5.96 -15.99
C LYS A 80 6.40 -5.80 -14.64
N ILE A 81 6.62 -4.67 -13.98
CA ILE A 81 5.91 -4.26 -12.76
C ILE A 81 5.14 -2.97 -13.05
N ASP A 82 3.84 -2.98 -12.80
CA ASP A 82 2.92 -1.87 -13.10
C ASP A 82 2.79 -0.92 -11.90
N ILE A 83 2.87 -1.45 -10.67
CA ILE A 83 2.68 -0.70 -9.43
C ILE A 83 3.80 -1.02 -8.43
N LEU A 84 4.44 0.01 -7.88
CA LEU A 84 5.26 -0.07 -6.66
C LEU A 84 4.47 0.59 -5.52
N TRP A 85 4.00 -0.23 -4.59
CA TRP A 85 3.15 0.18 -3.49
C TRP A 85 3.93 0.20 -2.18
N LEU A 86 4.37 1.38 -1.75
CA LEU A 86 5.25 1.55 -0.60
C LEU A 86 4.45 1.80 0.67
N ASP A 87 4.97 1.23 1.76
CA ASP A 87 4.37 1.34 3.08
C ASP A 87 5.37 1.76 4.17
N GLY A 88 4.84 2.12 5.34
CA GLY A 88 5.58 2.62 6.50
C GLY A 88 5.78 4.13 6.40
N GLY A 89 4.67 4.88 6.43
CA GLY A 89 4.66 6.33 6.20
C GLY A 89 5.52 7.17 7.17
N TRP A 90 6.02 6.58 8.26
CA TRP A 90 6.99 7.23 9.14
C TRP A 90 8.42 7.22 8.56
N VAL A 91 8.74 6.29 7.66
CA VAL A 91 10.00 6.28 6.90
C VAL A 91 9.86 7.26 5.75
N ALA A 92 10.09 8.52 6.07
CA ALA A 92 9.96 9.63 5.14
C ALA A 92 10.95 10.74 5.50
N LYS A 93 11.24 11.59 4.51
CA LYS A 93 11.92 12.84 4.74
C LYS A 93 11.08 13.72 5.67
N GLN A 94 11.68 14.17 6.76
CA GLN A 94 11.03 15.06 7.72
C GLN A 94 11.63 16.46 7.63
N ASP A 95 10.79 17.46 7.88
CA ASP A 95 11.22 18.85 7.99
C ASP A 95 11.80 19.08 9.40
N PRO A 96 13.05 19.57 9.54
CA PRO A 96 13.65 19.84 10.84
C PRO A 96 12.83 20.77 11.74
N GLU A 97 12.08 21.72 11.17
CA GLU A 97 11.21 22.61 11.92
C GLU A 97 10.01 21.85 12.48
N LYS A 98 9.38 20.99 11.68
CA LYS A 98 8.27 20.14 12.15
C LYS A 98 8.69 19.17 13.25
N ILE A 99 9.90 18.61 13.15
CA ILE A 99 10.47 17.78 14.21
C ILE A 99 10.59 18.59 15.50
N ARG A 100 11.18 19.79 15.42
CA ARG A 100 11.34 20.69 16.57
C ARG A 100 10.00 21.04 17.21
N ASP A 101 9.02 21.44 16.40
CA ASP A 101 7.69 21.82 16.87
C ASP A 101 6.98 20.64 17.56
N PHE A 102 7.09 19.44 16.98
CA PHE A 102 6.54 18.21 17.57
C PHE A 102 7.12 17.95 18.96
N TYR A 103 8.44 18.03 19.13
CA TYR A 103 9.08 17.78 20.43
C TYR A 103 8.77 18.89 21.44
N GLN A 104 8.73 20.17 21.02
CA GLN A 104 8.32 21.27 21.90
C GLN A 104 6.88 21.10 22.39
N GLN A 105 5.95 20.72 21.51
CA GLN A 105 4.55 20.52 21.86
C GLN A 105 4.36 19.28 22.73
N SER A 106 5.07 18.20 22.43
CA SER A 106 4.98 16.95 23.19
C SER A 106 5.54 17.08 24.61
N GLN A 107 6.60 17.89 24.80
CA GLN A 107 7.11 18.22 26.14
C GLN A 107 6.12 19.04 26.96
N LYS A 108 5.40 19.99 26.34
CA LYS A 108 4.35 20.78 27.03
C LYS A 108 3.16 19.91 27.46
N ASN A 109 2.85 18.87 26.70
CA ASN A 109 1.67 18.04 26.91
C ASN A 109 1.94 16.75 27.72
N SER A 110 3.21 16.40 27.96
CA SER A 110 3.57 15.18 28.70
C SER A 110 3.82 15.48 30.17
N SER A 111 2.90 15.04 31.03
CA SER A 111 2.99 15.19 32.49
C SER A 111 4.14 14.39 33.13
N GLY A 112 4.79 13.49 32.37
CA GLY A 112 5.85 12.60 32.88
C GLY A 112 7.10 12.52 32.00
N GLY A 113 7.26 13.41 31.02
CA GLY A 113 8.43 13.46 30.13
C GLY A 113 8.58 12.29 29.14
N PHE A 114 7.82 11.21 29.30
CA PHE A 114 7.82 10.07 28.39
C PHE A 114 7.10 10.41 27.08
N LEU A 115 7.74 10.08 25.96
CA LEU A 115 7.21 10.26 24.61
C LEU A 115 6.87 8.90 24.01
N LYS A 116 5.57 8.64 23.79
CA LYS A 116 5.09 7.37 23.24
C LYS A 116 5.50 7.14 21.77
N HIS A 117 5.68 8.22 21.01
CA HIS A 117 6.08 8.16 19.60
C HIS A 117 7.10 9.26 19.33
N ARG A 118 8.07 8.94 18.47
CA ARG A 118 9.08 9.88 17.98
C ARG A 118 8.80 10.25 16.52
N ILE A 119 9.28 11.42 16.12
CA ILE A 119 9.43 11.78 14.70
C ILE A 119 10.92 11.82 14.42
N VAL A 120 11.36 10.97 13.49
CA VAL A 120 12.76 10.87 13.07
C VAL A 120 12.84 11.12 11.57
N ASN A 121 13.80 11.93 11.14
CA ASN A 121 14.07 12.11 9.72
C ASN A 121 14.65 10.81 9.15
N GLN A 122 13.85 10.10 8.36
CA GLN A 122 14.18 8.79 7.79
C GLN A 122 14.11 8.88 6.27
N ASP A 123 14.83 9.85 5.71
CA ASP A 123 14.87 10.10 4.28
C ASP A 123 15.65 8.99 3.56
N ILE A 124 14.91 8.10 2.89
CA ILE A 124 15.48 7.05 2.02
C ILE A 124 15.69 7.53 0.58
N ARG A 125 15.60 8.84 0.30
CA ARG A 125 15.75 9.45 -1.03
C ARG A 125 14.75 8.89 -2.04
N MET A 126 13.46 8.96 -1.69
CA MET A 126 12.35 8.46 -2.52
C MET A 126 12.34 9.01 -3.96
N ASP A 127 12.75 10.26 -4.15
CA ASP A 127 12.90 10.87 -5.48
C ASP A 127 13.87 10.10 -6.38
N GLU A 128 15.01 9.70 -5.82
CA GLU A 128 16.05 8.97 -6.53
C GLU A 128 15.57 7.55 -6.88
N ILE A 129 14.95 6.84 -5.93
CA ILE A 129 14.39 5.51 -6.15
C ILE A 129 13.33 5.55 -7.24
N ALA A 130 12.35 6.46 -7.13
CA ALA A 130 11.26 6.56 -8.08
C ALA A 130 11.78 6.87 -9.50
N GLN A 131 12.79 7.73 -9.62
CA GLN A 131 13.42 8.02 -10.90
C GLN A 131 14.14 6.79 -11.48
N LYS A 132 14.94 6.08 -10.69
CA LYS A 132 15.63 4.84 -11.13
C LYS A 132 14.64 3.75 -11.52
N ALA A 133 13.59 3.55 -10.72
CA ALA A 133 12.55 2.56 -10.96
C ALA A 133 11.80 2.85 -12.26
N ARG A 134 11.38 4.11 -12.51
CA ARG A 134 10.71 4.50 -13.77
C ARG A 134 11.60 4.42 -15.00
N LYS A 135 12.93 4.51 -14.86
CA LYS A 135 13.87 4.23 -15.98
C LYS A 135 13.86 2.75 -16.36
N LYS A 136 13.69 1.84 -15.39
CA LYS A 136 13.59 0.39 -15.64
C LYS A 136 12.19 -0.04 -16.07
N GLN A 137 11.18 0.60 -15.50
CA GLN A 137 9.77 0.32 -15.70
C GLN A 137 9.05 1.60 -16.14
N PRO A 138 9.12 1.99 -17.43
CA PRO A 138 8.43 3.17 -17.92
C PRO A 138 6.92 3.09 -17.68
N GLY A 139 6.34 4.14 -17.09
CA GLY A 139 4.92 4.18 -16.71
C GLY A 139 4.60 3.59 -15.34
N LEU A 140 5.60 3.16 -14.56
CA LEU A 140 5.41 2.64 -13.20
C LEU A 140 4.61 3.63 -12.34
N ILE A 141 3.51 3.12 -11.79
CA ILE A 141 2.70 3.78 -10.78
C ILE A 141 3.41 3.60 -9.44
N VAL A 142 3.75 4.70 -8.79
CA VAL A 142 4.37 4.70 -7.47
C VAL A 142 3.34 5.21 -6.47
N VAL A 143 3.14 4.44 -5.42
CA VAL A 143 2.26 4.77 -4.31
C VAL A 143 3.12 4.80 -3.07
N ASP A 144 3.00 5.86 -2.27
CA ASP A 144 3.69 5.95 -0.98
C ASP A 144 2.65 6.23 0.11
N ARG A 145 2.20 5.16 0.79
CA ARG A 145 1.08 5.26 1.72
C ARG A 145 1.42 6.24 2.83
N ALA A 146 0.51 7.20 3.03
CA ALA A 146 0.61 8.24 4.04
C ALA A 146 1.83 9.19 3.91
N VAL A 147 2.52 9.19 2.76
CA VAL A 147 3.61 10.14 2.47
C VAL A 147 3.28 10.95 1.22
N PRO A 148 2.78 12.18 1.38
CA PRO A 148 2.55 13.07 0.26
C PRO A 148 3.87 13.42 -0.44
N GLY A 149 3.87 13.40 -1.76
CA GLY A 149 5.04 13.80 -2.53
C GLY A 149 4.81 13.72 -4.03
N LYS A 150 5.67 14.37 -4.81
CA LYS A 150 5.56 14.42 -6.28
C LYS A 150 5.59 13.05 -6.98
N ASN A 151 6.07 12.01 -6.29
CA ASN A 151 6.13 10.66 -6.84
C ASN A 151 4.86 9.86 -6.61
N GLN A 152 3.99 10.28 -5.68
CA GLN A 152 2.75 9.57 -5.35
C GLN A 152 1.72 9.77 -6.47
N ASN A 153 1.27 8.66 -7.06
CA ASN A 153 0.33 8.67 -8.17
C ASN A 153 -1.15 8.66 -7.73
N TYR A 154 -1.46 8.09 -6.56
CA TYR A 154 -2.81 8.09 -6.01
C TYR A 154 -2.82 8.03 -4.47
N LEU A 155 -3.95 8.44 -3.87
CA LEU A 155 -4.17 8.42 -2.42
C LEU A 155 -4.72 7.05 -1.96
N THR A 156 -4.43 6.67 -0.71
CA THR A 156 -4.74 5.32 -0.19
C THR A 156 -5.60 5.37 1.09
N PRO A 157 -6.90 5.70 1.01
CA PRO A 157 -7.80 5.59 2.16
C PRO A 157 -7.93 4.14 2.64
N GLU A 158 -7.16 3.79 3.67
CA GLU A 158 -7.11 2.43 4.21
C GLU A 158 -8.35 2.08 5.03
N ASN A 159 -8.89 0.87 4.79
CA ASN A 159 -10.02 0.26 5.50
C ASN A 159 -11.25 1.15 5.62
N ARG A 160 -11.43 2.08 4.67
CA ARG A 160 -12.54 3.01 4.65
C ARG A 160 -12.92 3.36 3.23
N VAL A 161 -14.20 3.63 3.03
CA VAL A 161 -14.69 4.34 1.85
C VAL A 161 -14.83 5.81 2.24
N PRO A 162 -14.17 6.76 1.54
CA PRO A 162 -14.38 8.18 1.78
C PRO A 162 -15.87 8.56 1.76
N GLU A 163 -16.29 9.42 2.68
CA GLU A 163 -17.68 9.93 2.71
C GLU A 163 -17.97 10.75 1.46
N LEU A 164 -17.04 11.64 1.11
CA LEU A 164 -17.08 12.51 -0.06
C LEU A 164 -16.16 11.99 -1.17
N ALA A 165 -16.50 12.32 -2.42
CA ALA A 165 -15.63 12.08 -3.56
C ALA A 165 -14.31 12.86 -3.40
N ILE A 166 -13.19 12.20 -3.73
CA ILE A 166 -11.86 12.81 -3.68
C ILE A 166 -11.50 13.27 -5.10
N PRO A 167 -11.06 14.54 -5.30
CA PRO A 167 -10.76 15.09 -6.62
C PRO A 167 -9.41 14.64 -7.21
N PHE A 168 -8.79 13.59 -6.65
CA PHE A 168 -7.52 13.01 -7.07
C PHE A 168 -7.69 11.50 -7.23
N PRO A 169 -6.90 10.82 -8.08
CA PRO A 169 -6.91 9.37 -8.11
C PRO A 169 -6.70 8.78 -6.71
N TRP A 170 -7.49 7.78 -6.36
CA TRP A 170 -7.43 7.13 -5.06
C TRP A 170 -7.84 5.67 -5.11
N GLU A 171 -7.35 4.89 -4.17
CA GLU A 171 -7.65 3.46 -4.03
C GLU A 171 -7.88 3.12 -2.56
N SER A 172 -9.05 2.58 -2.24
CA SER A 172 -9.28 2.00 -0.91
C SER A 172 -8.75 0.57 -0.89
N CYS A 173 -7.72 0.35 -0.08
CA CYS A 173 -7.32 -0.99 0.30
C CYS A 173 -8.20 -1.48 1.47
N MET A 174 -8.78 -2.67 1.33
CA MET A 174 -9.80 -3.20 2.23
C MET A 174 -9.48 -4.63 2.65
N ILE A 175 -9.46 -4.86 3.96
CA ILE A 175 -9.42 -6.21 4.53
C ILE A 175 -10.76 -6.92 4.24
N THR A 176 -10.71 -8.14 3.70
CA THR A 176 -11.93 -8.92 3.43
C THR A 176 -12.38 -9.77 4.60
N GLY A 177 -11.47 -10.18 5.47
CA GLY A 177 -11.76 -10.97 6.67
C GLY A 177 -10.55 -11.00 7.60
N GLY A 178 -10.80 -10.98 8.91
CA GLY A 178 -9.74 -10.99 9.92
C GLY A 178 -8.82 -9.75 9.86
N GLY A 179 -7.70 -9.86 9.14
CA GLY A 179 -6.63 -8.86 9.05
C GLY A 179 -5.99 -8.77 7.66
N TRP A 180 -4.91 -7.98 7.56
CA TRP A 180 -4.06 -7.95 6.36
C TRP A 180 -3.33 -9.28 6.15
N SER A 181 -2.82 -9.85 7.24
CA SER A 181 -2.23 -11.19 7.27
C SER A 181 -3.27 -12.24 7.64
N TRP A 182 -2.92 -13.51 7.45
CA TRP A 182 -3.77 -14.62 7.80
C TRP A 182 -4.09 -14.64 9.29
N VAL A 183 -5.37 -14.83 9.60
CA VAL A 183 -5.92 -14.96 10.95
C VAL A 183 -6.75 -16.24 10.97
N PRO A 184 -6.50 -17.19 11.89
CA PRO A 184 -7.34 -18.38 12.03
C PRO A 184 -8.80 -18.02 12.28
N ASP A 185 -9.72 -18.82 11.74
CA ASP A 185 -11.17 -18.69 11.96
C ASP A 185 -11.71 -17.28 11.65
N ALA A 186 -11.14 -16.62 10.64
CA ALA A 186 -11.51 -15.26 10.26
C ALA A 186 -12.93 -15.18 9.68
N THR A 187 -13.73 -14.25 10.17
CA THR A 187 -15.01 -13.90 9.55
C THR A 187 -14.81 -13.01 8.34
N TYR A 188 -15.22 -13.48 7.16
CA TYR A 188 -15.18 -12.72 5.91
C TYR A 188 -16.42 -11.85 5.73
N MET A 189 -16.25 -10.73 5.02
CA MET A 189 -17.38 -9.96 4.48
C MET A 189 -18.09 -10.79 3.40
N SER A 190 -19.41 -10.60 3.29
CA SER A 190 -20.19 -11.23 2.22
C SER A 190 -19.90 -10.60 0.85
N GLY A 191 -20.11 -11.36 -0.22
CA GLY A 191 -20.06 -10.85 -1.60
C GLY A 191 -20.93 -9.62 -1.80
N ARG A 192 -22.15 -9.63 -1.27
CA ARG A 192 -23.05 -8.45 -1.28
C ARG A 192 -22.38 -7.20 -0.68
N LYS A 193 -21.70 -7.33 0.45
CA LYS A 193 -21.02 -6.19 1.10
C LYS A 193 -19.87 -5.68 0.24
N ALA A 194 -19.07 -6.58 -0.32
CA ALA A 194 -17.95 -6.21 -1.19
C ALA A 194 -18.41 -5.54 -2.50
N ILE A 195 -19.48 -6.05 -3.13
CA ILE A 195 -20.07 -5.46 -4.35
C ILE A 195 -20.60 -4.05 -4.06
N HIS A 196 -21.35 -3.87 -2.98
CA HIS A 196 -21.86 -2.54 -2.60
C HIS A 196 -20.72 -1.56 -2.32
N MET A 197 -19.62 -2.04 -1.73
CA MET A 197 -18.42 -1.24 -1.48
C MET A 197 -17.72 -0.85 -2.78
N LEU A 198 -17.54 -1.80 -3.71
CA LEU A 198 -17.01 -1.54 -5.06
C LEU A 198 -17.81 -0.45 -5.76
N VAL A 199 -19.14 -0.60 -5.80
CA VAL A 199 -20.04 0.35 -6.45
C VAL A 199 -19.94 1.75 -5.84
N ASP A 200 -19.89 1.86 -4.51
CA ASP A 200 -19.74 3.15 -3.81
C ASP A 200 -18.39 3.82 -4.14
N ILE A 201 -17.31 3.04 -4.09
CA ILE A 201 -15.96 3.52 -4.40
C ILE A 201 -15.88 4.05 -5.83
N VAL A 202 -16.37 3.27 -6.80
CA VAL A 202 -16.30 3.63 -8.22
C VAL A 202 -17.18 4.84 -8.54
N ALA A 203 -18.36 4.95 -7.94
CA ALA A 203 -19.23 6.13 -8.08
C ALA A 203 -18.56 7.41 -7.57
N LYS A 204 -17.65 7.30 -6.61
CA LYS A 204 -16.81 8.38 -6.07
C LYS A 204 -15.45 8.49 -6.76
N GLY A 205 -15.22 7.75 -7.85
CA GLY A 205 -14.05 7.84 -8.71
C GLY A 205 -12.80 7.14 -8.19
N GLY A 206 -12.94 6.20 -7.25
CA GLY A 206 -11.83 5.44 -6.69
C GLY A 206 -11.70 4.03 -7.27
N ASN A 207 -10.58 3.40 -6.91
CA ASN A 207 -10.33 1.98 -7.09
C ASN A 207 -10.55 1.22 -5.78
N LEU A 208 -10.91 -0.06 -5.87
CA LEU A 208 -10.98 -0.97 -4.73
C LEU A 208 -9.86 -2.01 -4.84
N LEU A 209 -9.01 -2.09 -3.83
CA LEU A 209 -8.01 -3.15 -3.65
C LEU A 209 -8.46 -4.07 -2.50
N LEU A 210 -8.94 -5.27 -2.83
CA LEU A 210 -9.38 -6.27 -1.85
C LEU A 210 -8.20 -7.15 -1.42
N ASN A 211 -7.96 -7.26 -0.12
CA ASN A 211 -6.91 -8.09 0.44
C ASN A 211 -7.37 -9.54 0.63
N ILE A 212 -6.59 -10.51 0.15
CA ILE A 212 -6.72 -11.93 0.50
C ILE A 212 -5.41 -12.40 1.10
N ALA A 213 -5.47 -13.05 2.26
CA ALA A 213 -4.30 -13.52 2.99
C ALA A 213 -4.21 -15.06 2.96
N PRO A 214 -3.21 -15.63 2.26
CA PRO A 214 -2.93 -17.06 2.32
C PRO A 214 -2.41 -17.48 3.70
N ASP A 215 -2.71 -18.71 4.09
CA ASP A 215 -2.14 -19.39 5.26
C ASP A 215 -0.65 -19.76 5.03
N PRO A 216 0.06 -20.28 6.05
CA PRO A 216 1.47 -20.68 5.91
C PRO A 216 1.74 -21.77 4.87
N ASP A 217 0.73 -22.56 4.50
CA ASP A 217 0.82 -23.59 3.45
C ASP A 217 0.44 -23.04 2.06
N GLY A 218 0.08 -21.76 1.97
CA GLY A 218 -0.29 -21.06 0.74
C GLY A 218 -1.75 -21.22 0.33
N LYS A 219 -2.61 -21.80 1.19
CA LYS A 219 -4.05 -21.94 0.93
C LYS A 219 -4.81 -20.70 1.40
N TRP A 220 -5.93 -20.42 0.75
CA TRP A 220 -6.85 -19.38 1.21
C TRP A 220 -7.97 -20.02 2.03
N HIS A 221 -8.61 -19.22 2.88
CA HIS A 221 -9.89 -19.60 3.47
C HIS A 221 -10.93 -19.91 2.38
N ASP A 222 -11.80 -20.87 2.61
CA ASP A 222 -12.86 -21.24 1.67
C ASP A 222 -13.78 -20.06 1.37
N GLU A 223 -14.03 -19.20 2.36
CA GLU A 223 -14.82 -17.98 2.27
C GLU A 223 -14.21 -16.96 1.32
N ALA A 224 -12.88 -16.93 1.14
CA ALA A 224 -12.24 -16.08 0.15
C ALA A 224 -12.67 -16.46 -1.27
N TYR A 225 -12.76 -17.76 -1.57
CA TYR A 225 -13.21 -18.25 -2.86
C TYR A 225 -14.69 -17.98 -3.10
N VAL A 226 -15.53 -18.08 -2.06
CA VAL A 226 -16.96 -17.71 -2.15
C VAL A 226 -17.10 -16.22 -2.44
N LEU A 227 -16.41 -15.37 -1.68
CA LEU A 227 -16.40 -13.92 -1.85
C LEU A 227 -16.00 -13.50 -3.27
N LEU A 228 -14.89 -14.04 -3.79
CA LEU A 228 -14.40 -13.70 -5.12
C LEU A 228 -15.32 -14.20 -6.24
N ARG A 229 -15.98 -15.35 -6.04
CA ARG A 229 -16.97 -15.88 -6.98
C ARG A 229 -18.22 -15.01 -7.03
N ASP A 230 -18.77 -14.63 -5.88
CA ASP A 230 -19.92 -13.72 -5.81
C ASP A 230 -19.64 -12.40 -6.54
N ILE A 231 -18.42 -11.85 -6.37
CA ILE A 231 -17.99 -10.64 -7.09
C ILE A 231 -17.88 -10.93 -8.59
N GLY A 232 -17.25 -12.04 -8.98
CA GLY A 232 -17.08 -12.45 -10.38
C GLY A 232 -18.42 -12.58 -11.11
N ASP A 233 -19.37 -13.33 -10.55
CA ASP A 233 -20.70 -13.56 -11.12
C ASP A 233 -21.47 -12.24 -11.29
N TRP A 234 -21.34 -11.31 -10.33
CA TRP A 234 -21.96 -9.99 -10.44
C TRP A 234 -21.29 -9.11 -11.50
N MET A 235 -19.96 -9.17 -11.58
CA MET A 235 -19.15 -8.40 -12.54
C MET A 235 -19.35 -8.86 -13.99
N GLU A 236 -19.66 -10.14 -14.22
CA GLU A 236 -19.99 -10.65 -15.56
C GLU A 236 -21.22 -9.93 -16.14
N VAL A 237 -22.21 -9.63 -15.29
CA VAL A 237 -23.44 -8.94 -15.71
C VAL A 237 -23.30 -7.42 -15.68
N ASN A 238 -22.60 -6.86 -14.68
CA ASN A 238 -22.62 -5.42 -14.37
C ASN A 238 -21.29 -4.70 -14.59
N GLY A 239 -20.26 -5.39 -15.09
CA GLY A 239 -18.90 -4.87 -15.20
C GLY A 239 -18.77 -3.62 -16.07
N GLU A 240 -19.71 -3.39 -16.99
CA GLU A 240 -19.75 -2.16 -17.80
C GLU A 240 -19.88 -0.90 -16.92
N ALA A 241 -20.65 -0.94 -15.83
CA ALA A 241 -20.81 0.20 -14.92
C ALA A 241 -19.56 0.47 -14.06
N ILE A 242 -18.59 -0.46 -14.06
CA ILE A 242 -17.37 -0.40 -13.26
C ILE A 242 -16.16 -0.06 -14.12
N TYR A 243 -15.86 -0.86 -15.14
CA TYR A 243 -14.63 -0.73 -15.89
C TYR A 243 -14.65 0.50 -16.80
N GLY A 244 -13.58 1.31 -16.74
CA GLY A 244 -13.42 2.47 -17.61
C GLY A 244 -14.39 3.62 -17.34
N THR A 245 -15.15 3.58 -16.23
CA THR A 245 -16.06 4.66 -15.86
C THR A 245 -15.37 5.74 -15.03
N ARG A 246 -16.08 6.84 -14.79
CA ARG A 246 -15.68 8.01 -14.01
C ARG A 246 -16.85 8.41 -13.10
N ALA A 247 -16.51 9.08 -11.99
CA ALA A 247 -17.49 9.64 -11.08
C ALA A 247 -18.40 10.66 -11.79
N LEU A 248 -19.70 10.57 -11.54
CA LEU A 248 -20.70 11.50 -12.08
C LEU A 248 -21.53 12.06 -10.92
N ALA A 249 -21.41 13.36 -10.63
CA ALA A 249 -22.26 14.01 -9.63
C ALA A 249 -23.75 13.86 -10.00
N PRO A 250 -24.65 13.57 -9.05
CA PRO A 250 -24.48 13.61 -7.59
C PRO A 250 -23.85 12.35 -6.95
N TYR A 251 -23.25 11.46 -7.75
CA TYR A 251 -22.62 10.17 -7.38
C TYR A 251 -23.61 9.11 -6.88
N LYS A 252 -24.62 9.52 -6.12
CA LYS A 252 -25.74 8.68 -5.68
C LYS A 252 -27.05 9.43 -5.76
N ASP A 253 -28.10 8.71 -6.13
CA ASP A 253 -29.50 9.11 -6.02
C ASP A 253 -30.28 8.00 -5.32
N GLY A 254 -30.64 8.23 -4.05
CA GLY A 254 -31.23 7.21 -3.18
C GLY A 254 -30.34 5.96 -3.06
N LYS A 255 -30.81 4.85 -3.64
CA LYS A 255 -30.10 3.54 -3.64
C LYS A 255 -29.28 3.30 -4.90
N VAL A 256 -29.32 4.23 -5.86
CA VAL A 256 -28.64 4.12 -7.15
C VAL A 256 -27.32 4.87 -7.09
N CYS A 257 -26.25 4.24 -7.54
CA CYS A 257 -24.95 4.88 -7.71
C CYS A 257 -24.73 5.17 -9.19
N LEU A 258 -24.10 6.31 -9.48
CA LEU A 258 -23.96 6.84 -10.83
C LEU A 258 -22.50 6.82 -11.26
N THR A 259 -22.25 6.26 -12.43
CA THR A 259 -20.94 6.25 -13.10
C THR A 259 -21.16 6.61 -14.57
N ARG A 260 -20.10 7.07 -15.25
CA ARG A 260 -20.15 7.42 -16.67
C ARG A 260 -18.88 7.00 -17.39
N LYS A 261 -19.00 6.50 -18.61
CA LYS A 261 -17.86 6.19 -19.48
C LYS A 261 -17.15 7.47 -19.93
N LYS A 262 -15.96 7.29 -20.51
CA LYS A 262 -15.14 8.41 -21.02
C LYS A 262 -15.79 9.14 -22.19
N ASP A 263 -16.56 8.45 -23.02
CA ASP A 263 -17.31 9.00 -24.16
C ASP A 263 -18.62 9.68 -23.76
N GLY A 264 -19.04 9.54 -22.50
CA GLY A 264 -20.20 10.22 -21.94
C GLY A 264 -21.45 9.35 -21.77
N THR A 265 -21.41 8.07 -22.15
CA THR A 265 -22.51 7.11 -21.88
C THR A 265 -22.55 6.65 -20.43
#